data_AF-A0A970X7K9-F1
#
_entry.id   AF-A0A970X7K9-F1
#
_cell.length_a   1.000
_cell.length_b   1.000
_cell.length_c   1.000
_cell.angle_alpha   90.00
_cell.angle_beta   90.00
_cell.angle_gamma   90.00
#
_symmetry.space_group_name_H-M   'P 1'
#
loop_
_entity.id
_entity.type
_entity.pdbx_description
1 polymer ?
#
loop_
_entity_poly.entity_id
_entity_poly.type
_entity_poly.pdbx_seq_one_letter_code
_entity_poly.pdbx_strand_id
1 'polypeptide(L)'
;ETFAVGTEQFPLQRPFLRNSAGLMAELRPGFRVLPETAPVMADAFETGIRTLPRTPPFNRQLASVFDSLAEFADDPVVPLGVQRLADTAAVLRPTVAFLTPAQTVCNYATLWFRNVASLLSEGDSNGTWQRFIIVATPVGPNSEGTPSSAPANGPGIDNHLHSNPYPNTAAPGQPRECEAGNQGYVPGQTTIGNIPGNQGTVTSGQSGATTAATGEVTP
;
A
#
# COMPACT_ATOMS: atom_id res chain seq x y z
N GLU A 1 -68.36 56.55 -6.21
CA GLU A 1 -67.68 55.52 -5.38
C GLU A 1 -66.17 55.72 -5.21
N THR A 2 -65.44 56.25 -6.19
CA THR A 2 -63.96 56.34 -6.15
C THR A 2 -63.39 57.23 -5.03
N PHE A 3 -64.11 58.27 -4.60
CA PHE A 3 -63.62 59.20 -3.57
C PHE A 3 -63.75 58.63 -2.15
N ALA A 4 -64.83 57.88 -1.87
CA ALA A 4 -65.07 57.25 -0.57
C ALA A 4 -64.01 56.18 -0.25
N VAL A 5 -63.68 55.33 -1.24
CA VAL A 5 -62.62 54.33 -1.15
C VAL A 5 -61.26 54.98 -0.90
N GLY A 6 -60.99 56.15 -1.49
CA GLY A 6 -59.80 56.95 -1.20
C GLY A 6 -59.72 57.36 0.27
N THR A 7 -60.75 58.01 0.81
CA THR A 7 -60.76 58.46 2.22
C THR A 7 -60.62 57.34 3.25
N GLU A 8 -61.12 56.13 2.94
CA GLU A 8 -61.09 54.99 3.86
C GLU A 8 -59.76 54.20 3.79
N GLN A 9 -59.17 54.09 2.60
CA GLN A 9 -57.96 53.29 2.37
C GLN A 9 -56.65 54.08 2.50
N PHE A 10 -56.64 55.39 2.23
CA PHE A 10 -55.41 56.22 2.34
C PHE A 10 -54.78 56.24 3.74
N PRO A 11 -55.54 56.28 4.85
CA PRO A 11 -54.97 56.20 6.20
C PRO A 11 -54.28 54.85 6.47
N LEU A 12 -54.77 53.75 5.88
CA LEU A 12 -54.22 52.41 6.03
C LEU A 12 -52.92 52.22 5.21
N GLN A 13 -52.77 52.93 4.10
CA GLN A 13 -51.58 52.87 3.23
C GLN A 13 -50.48 53.86 3.62
N ARG A 14 -50.81 54.90 4.42
CA ARG A 14 -49.84 55.89 4.92
C ARG A 14 -48.62 55.29 5.62
N PRO A 15 -48.74 54.28 6.51
CA PRO A 15 -47.59 53.65 7.15
C PRO A 15 -46.69 52.93 6.13
N PHE A 16 -47.28 52.21 5.17
CA PHE A 16 -46.52 51.52 4.12
C PHE A 16 -45.75 52.49 3.23
N LEU A 17 -46.38 53.59 2.80
CA LEU A 17 -45.72 54.62 1.99
C LEU A 17 -44.64 55.36 2.78
N ARG A 18 -44.87 55.65 4.06
CA ARG A 18 -43.88 56.27 4.95
C ARG A 18 -42.68 55.36 5.21
N ASN A 19 -42.93 54.06 5.45
CA ASN A 19 -41.87 53.08 5.67
C ASN A 19 -41.07 52.83 4.39
N SER A 20 -41.74 52.72 3.24
CA SER A 20 -41.08 52.61 1.94
C SER A 20 -40.27 53.86 1.60
N ALA A 21 -40.79 55.06 1.89
CA ALA A 21 -40.05 56.31 1.70
C ALA A 21 -38.85 56.44 2.66
N GLY A 22 -39.00 55.95 3.90
CA GLY A 22 -37.91 55.85 4.89
C GLY A 22 -36.81 54.90 4.44
N LEU A 23 -37.17 53.68 4.02
CA LEU A 23 -36.26 52.70 3.45
C LEU A 23 -35.54 53.26 2.22
N MET A 24 -36.26 53.91 1.31
CA MET A 24 -35.65 54.55 0.13
C MET A 24 -34.79 55.77 0.47
N ALA A 25 -34.99 56.40 1.62
CA ALA A 25 -34.11 57.46 2.13
C ALA A 25 -32.85 56.87 2.77
N GLU A 26 -32.97 55.77 3.51
CA GLU A 26 -31.86 55.02 4.12
C GLU A 26 -30.97 54.34 3.08
N LEU A 27 -31.55 53.84 1.98
CA LEU A 27 -30.81 53.22 0.89
C LEU A 27 -30.18 54.24 -0.07
N ARG A 28 -30.62 55.50 -0.04
CA ARG A 28 -30.15 56.57 -0.94
C ARG A 28 -28.62 56.81 -0.93
N PRO A 29 -27.93 56.79 0.23
CA PRO A 29 -26.47 56.89 0.26
C PRO A 29 -25.80 55.69 -0.40
N GLY A 30 -26.33 54.47 -0.18
CA GLY A 30 -25.85 53.24 -0.82
C GLY A 30 -26.05 53.24 -2.33
N PHE A 31 -27.19 53.76 -2.82
CA PHE A 31 -27.43 53.92 -4.25
C PHE A 31 -26.65 55.08 -4.90
N ARG A 32 -26.16 56.06 -4.12
CA ARG A 32 -25.31 57.14 -4.65
C ARG A 32 -23.91 56.68 -4.99
N VAL A 33 -23.38 55.72 -4.25
CA VAL A 33 -22.06 55.13 -4.52
C VAL A 33 -22.14 54.04 -5.58
N LEU A 34 -23.33 53.46 -5.79
CA LEU A 34 -23.52 52.33 -6.71
C LEU A 34 -23.06 52.61 -8.16
N PRO A 35 -23.31 53.78 -8.79
CA PRO A 35 -22.81 54.05 -10.15
C PRO A 35 -21.28 54.08 -10.23
N GLU A 36 -20.61 54.46 -9.14
CA GLU A 36 -19.15 54.53 -9.06
C GLU A 36 -18.53 53.16 -8.74
N THR A 37 -19.18 52.37 -7.89
CA THR A 37 -18.68 51.05 -7.48
C THR A 37 -19.13 49.91 -8.40
N ALA A 38 -20.25 50.07 -9.12
CA ALA A 38 -20.80 49.03 -10.01
C ALA A 38 -19.82 48.61 -11.12
N PRO A 39 -19.07 49.52 -11.78
CA PRO A 39 -18.05 49.11 -12.74
C PRO A 39 -16.92 48.29 -12.11
N VAL A 40 -16.49 48.65 -10.89
CA VAL A 40 -15.43 47.94 -10.16
C VAL A 40 -15.90 46.55 -9.72
N MET A 41 -17.14 46.42 -9.25
CA MET A 41 -17.73 45.11 -8.93
C MET A 41 -17.96 44.27 -10.18
N ALA A 42 -18.44 44.87 -11.27
CA ALA A 42 -18.62 44.20 -12.55
C ALA A 42 -17.29 43.68 -13.11
N ASP A 43 -16.22 44.48 -13.02
CA ASP A 43 -14.86 44.10 -13.43
C ASP A 43 -14.26 43.02 -12.52
N ALA A 44 -14.51 43.09 -11.20
CA ALA A 44 -14.12 42.04 -10.26
C ALA A 44 -14.84 40.72 -10.54
N PHE A 45 -16.13 40.76 -10.90
CA PHE A 45 -16.88 39.57 -11.29
C PHE A 45 -16.45 39.03 -12.66
N GLU A 46 -16.25 39.90 -13.66
CA GLU A 46 -15.75 39.49 -14.99
C GLU A 46 -14.34 38.90 -14.88
N THR A 47 -13.46 39.51 -14.09
CA THR A 47 -12.11 39.02 -13.81
C THR A 47 -12.13 37.72 -13.03
N GLY A 48 -13.01 37.57 -12.03
CA GLY A 48 -13.20 36.34 -11.27
C GLY A 48 -13.72 35.19 -12.15
N ILE A 49 -14.63 35.48 -13.08
CA ILE A 49 -15.14 34.51 -14.08
C ILE A 49 -14.02 34.09 -15.05
N ARG A 50 -13.13 35.02 -15.44
CA ARG A 50 -11.99 34.73 -16.33
C ARG A 50 -10.83 34.00 -15.66
N THR A 51 -10.58 34.24 -14.37
CA THR A 51 -9.49 33.59 -13.63
C THR A 51 -9.88 32.21 -13.08
N LEU A 52 -11.17 31.95 -12.87
CA LEU A 52 -11.69 30.66 -12.37
C LEU A 52 -12.73 29.98 -13.29
N PRO A 53 -12.50 29.85 -14.61
CA PRO A 53 -13.47 29.24 -15.55
C PRO A 53 -13.73 27.76 -15.26
N ARG A 54 -12.82 27.08 -14.54
CA ARG A 54 -12.94 25.68 -14.14
C ARG A 54 -13.66 25.45 -12.81
N THR A 55 -13.97 26.49 -12.05
CA THR A 55 -14.62 26.34 -10.73
C THR A 55 -16.08 25.89 -10.82
N PRO A 56 -16.91 26.42 -11.74
CA PRO A 56 -18.28 25.90 -11.90
C PRO A 56 -18.33 24.43 -12.39
N PRO A 57 -17.47 23.98 -13.33
CA PRO A 57 -17.31 22.56 -13.63
C PRO A 57 -16.79 21.73 -12.46
N PHE A 58 -15.78 22.19 -11.72
CA PHE A 58 -15.21 21.50 -10.57
C PHE A 58 -16.21 21.35 -9.42
N ASN A 59 -16.97 22.39 -9.08
CA ASN A 59 -18.03 22.29 -8.06
C ASN A 59 -19.13 21.31 -8.47
N ARG A 60 -19.50 21.27 -9.76
CA ARG A 60 -20.46 20.28 -10.25
C ARG A 60 -19.92 18.86 -10.18
N GLN A 61 -18.65 18.65 -10.49
CA GLN A 61 -17.98 17.35 -10.32
C GLN A 61 -17.92 16.95 -8.84
N LEU A 62 -17.58 17.88 -7.95
CA LEU A 62 -17.50 17.63 -6.52
C LEU A 62 -18.88 17.30 -5.92
N ALA A 63 -19.93 18.04 -6.31
CA ALA A 63 -21.30 17.75 -5.92
C ALA A 63 -21.74 16.36 -6.43
N SER A 64 -21.42 16.03 -7.69
CA SER A 64 -21.70 14.70 -8.25
C SER A 64 -20.96 13.59 -7.50
N VAL A 65 -19.71 13.81 -7.08
CA VAL A 65 -18.96 12.83 -6.27
C VAL A 65 -19.58 12.66 -4.90
N PHE A 66 -20.04 13.74 -4.26
CA PHE A 66 -20.72 13.67 -2.97
C PHE A 66 -22.09 12.99 -3.06
N ASP A 67 -22.86 13.23 -4.12
CA ASP A 67 -24.11 12.50 -4.36
C ASP A 67 -23.85 11.01 -4.57
N SER A 68 -22.86 10.65 -5.39
CA SER A 68 -22.48 9.24 -5.57
C SER A 68 -21.96 8.58 -4.29
N LEU A 69 -21.25 9.33 -3.44
CA LEU A 69 -20.79 8.84 -2.15
C LEU A 69 -21.95 8.67 -1.16
N ALA A 70 -22.91 9.60 -1.17
CA ALA A 70 -24.12 9.51 -0.35
C ALA A 70 -24.98 8.32 -0.77
N GLU A 71 -25.22 8.13 -2.07
CA GLU A 71 -25.96 6.99 -2.61
C GLU A 71 -25.27 5.66 -2.27
N PHE A 72 -23.94 5.60 -2.37
CA PHE A 72 -23.16 4.44 -1.94
C PHE A 72 -23.24 4.19 -0.42
N ALA A 73 -23.22 5.24 0.41
CA ALA A 73 -23.31 5.11 1.86
C ALA A 73 -24.72 4.72 2.34
N ASP A 74 -25.75 5.18 1.64
CA ASP A 74 -27.16 4.90 1.93
C ASP A 74 -27.61 3.53 1.39
N ASP A 75 -26.83 2.90 0.49
CA ASP A 75 -27.10 1.53 0.04
C ASP A 75 -26.98 0.54 1.21
N PRO A 76 -28.06 -0.15 1.60
CA PRO A 76 -28.06 -1.06 2.75
C PRO A 76 -27.13 -2.27 2.59
N VAL A 77 -26.68 -2.59 1.37
CA VAL A 77 -25.74 -3.69 1.08
C VAL A 77 -24.29 -3.29 1.32
N VAL A 78 -23.96 -2.00 1.23
CA VAL A 78 -22.58 -1.52 1.35
C VAL A 78 -21.99 -1.75 2.74
N PRO A 79 -22.66 -1.40 3.86
CA PRO A 79 -22.17 -1.72 5.20
C PRO A 79 -21.94 -3.22 5.40
N LEU A 80 -22.82 -4.07 4.85
CA LEU A 80 -22.69 -5.52 4.92
C LEU A 80 -21.47 -6.01 4.11
N GLY A 81 -21.23 -5.45 2.93
CA GLY A 81 -20.06 -5.77 2.11
C GLY A 81 -18.75 -5.36 2.78
N VAL A 82 -18.70 -4.15 3.35
CA VAL A 82 -17.55 -3.65 4.12
C VAL A 82 -17.31 -4.52 5.35
N GLN A 83 -18.37 -4.91 6.07
CA GLN A 83 -18.27 -5.79 7.23
C GLN A 83 -17.74 -7.17 6.83
N ARG A 84 -18.23 -7.76 5.74
CA ARG A 84 -17.69 -9.04 5.22
C ARG A 84 -16.23 -8.95 4.83
N LEU A 85 -15.81 -7.83 4.23
CA LEU A 85 -14.39 -7.61 3.90
C LEU A 85 -13.55 -7.46 5.18
N ALA A 86 -14.06 -6.75 6.18
CA ALA A 86 -13.41 -6.60 7.48
C ALA A 86 -13.28 -7.95 8.21
N ASP A 87 -14.32 -8.78 8.19
CA ASP A 87 -14.33 -10.14 8.75
C ASP A 87 -13.33 -11.03 8.00
N THR A 88 -13.33 -10.97 6.67
CA THR A 88 -12.37 -11.70 5.83
C THR A 88 -10.93 -11.27 6.15
N ALA A 89 -10.67 -9.96 6.27
CA ALA A 89 -9.37 -9.46 6.66
C ALA A 89 -9.01 -9.92 8.08
N ALA A 90 -9.96 -9.92 9.02
CA ALA A 90 -9.74 -10.40 10.38
C ALA A 90 -9.37 -11.89 10.43
N VAL A 91 -10.01 -12.72 9.60
CA VAL A 91 -9.68 -14.15 9.46
C VAL A 91 -8.30 -14.35 8.82
N LEU A 92 -7.93 -13.54 7.83
CA LEU A 92 -6.65 -13.65 7.13
C LEU A 92 -5.47 -13.03 7.89
N ARG A 93 -5.71 -12.17 8.88
CA ARG A 93 -4.66 -11.45 9.63
C ARG A 93 -3.52 -12.36 10.11
N PRO A 94 -3.76 -13.52 10.76
CA PRO A 94 -2.67 -14.38 11.23
C PRO A 94 -1.82 -14.92 10.08
N THR A 95 -2.46 -15.35 8.99
CA THR A 95 -1.76 -15.87 7.80
C THR A 95 -0.92 -14.80 7.14
N VAL A 96 -1.49 -13.60 6.95
CA VAL A 96 -0.75 -12.46 6.39
C VAL A 96 0.41 -12.09 7.32
N ALA A 97 0.18 -11.98 8.63
CA ALA A 97 1.22 -11.67 9.59
C ALA A 97 2.36 -12.71 9.60
N PHE A 98 2.05 -13.99 9.37
CA PHE A 98 3.04 -15.05 9.25
C PHE A 98 3.87 -14.97 7.96
N LEU A 99 3.23 -14.64 6.83
CA LEU A 99 3.87 -14.60 5.52
C LEU A 99 4.59 -13.28 5.22
N THR A 100 4.11 -12.16 5.75
CA THR A 100 4.65 -10.81 5.47
C THR A 100 6.16 -10.72 5.71
N PRO A 101 6.71 -11.21 6.85
CA PRO A 101 8.15 -11.09 7.14
C PRO A 101 9.04 -11.78 6.11
N ALA A 102 8.58 -12.85 5.46
CA ALA A 102 9.35 -13.55 4.44
C ALA A 102 9.77 -12.63 3.28
N GLN A 103 8.95 -11.64 2.94
CA GLN A 103 9.31 -10.65 1.93
C GLN A 103 9.80 -9.32 2.53
N THR A 104 9.12 -8.79 3.55
CA THR A 104 9.43 -7.44 4.08
C THR A 104 10.68 -7.40 4.93
N VAL A 105 11.08 -8.54 5.51
CA VAL A 105 12.33 -8.69 6.27
C VAL A 105 13.33 -9.47 5.43
N CYS A 106 12.95 -10.66 4.98
CA CYS A 106 13.89 -11.62 4.38
C CYS A 106 14.07 -11.51 2.86
N ASN A 107 13.25 -10.72 2.16
CA ASN A 107 13.42 -10.44 0.72
C ASN A 107 13.42 -11.70 -0.19
N TYR A 108 12.71 -12.76 0.19
CA TYR A 108 12.79 -14.05 -0.48
C TYR A 108 12.23 -14.07 -1.91
N ALA A 109 11.21 -13.27 -2.23
CA ALA A 109 10.71 -13.22 -3.61
C ALA A 109 11.78 -12.65 -4.55
N THR A 110 12.45 -11.57 -4.15
CA THR A 110 13.54 -10.96 -4.93
C THR A 110 14.70 -11.94 -5.11
N LEU A 111 15.12 -12.62 -4.04
CA LEU A 111 16.16 -13.64 -4.11
C LEU A 111 15.77 -14.78 -5.06
N TRP A 112 14.52 -15.22 -5.00
CA TRP A 112 14.01 -16.26 -5.89
C TRP A 112 14.11 -15.83 -7.36
N PHE A 113 13.56 -14.66 -7.71
CA PHE A 113 13.65 -14.14 -9.09
C PHE A 113 15.10 -13.94 -9.54
N ARG A 114 15.96 -13.43 -8.65
CA ARG A 114 17.40 -13.28 -8.93
C ARG A 114 18.06 -14.64 -9.22
N ASN A 115 17.80 -15.66 -8.40
CA ASN A 115 18.40 -16.98 -8.56
C ASN A 115 17.87 -17.68 -9.82
N VAL A 116 16.58 -17.55 -10.13
CA VAL A 116 15.99 -18.07 -11.37
C VAL A 116 16.57 -17.36 -12.60
N ALA A 117 16.70 -16.04 -12.58
CA ALA A 117 17.34 -15.30 -13.65
C ALA A 117 18.82 -15.71 -13.83
N SER A 118 19.54 -15.92 -12.71
CA SER A 118 20.91 -16.43 -12.74
C SER A 118 20.98 -17.86 -13.29
N LEU A 119 20.00 -18.72 -13.01
CA LEU A 119 19.96 -20.10 -13.47
C LEU A 119 19.84 -20.20 -15.00
N LEU A 120 19.13 -19.25 -15.60
CA LEU A 120 18.84 -19.19 -17.04
C LEU A 120 19.68 -18.12 -17.75
N SER A 121 20.76 -17.64 -17.12
CA SER A 121 21.52 -16.49 -17.63
C SER A 121 22.42 -16.83 -18.82
N GLU A 122 22.69 -18.12 -19.04
CA GLU A 122 23.53 -18.58 -20.14
C GLU A 122 22.64 -19.02 -21.31
N GLY A 123 23.06 -18.67 -22.53
CA GLY A 123 22.23 -18.81 -23.72
C GLY A 123 22.91 -18.33 -24.99
N ASP A 124 22.26 -18.58 -26.11
CA ASP A 124 22.63 -18.07 -27.43
C ASP A 124 21.38 -17.54 -28.17
N SER A 125 21.48 -17.29 -29.48
CA SER A 125 20.35 -16.81 -30.28
C SER A 125 19.14 -17.75 -30.34
N ASN A 126 19.29 -19.01 -29.92
CA ASN A 126 18.27 -20.04 -29.97
C ASN A 126 17.59 -20.30 -28.61
N GLY A 127 18.09 -19.71 -27.52
CA GLY A 127 17.47 -19.81 -26.20
C GLY A 127 18.45 -19.79 -25.04
N THR A 128 17.94 -20.04 -23.83
CA THR A 128 18.71 -20.14 -22.59
C THR A 128 18.87 -21.59 -22.14
N TRP A 129 20.00 -21.94 -21.53
CA TRP A 129 20.19 -23.22 -20.86
C TRP A 129 20.32 -23.07 -19.35
N GLN A 130 20.02 -24.16 -18.64
CA GLN A 130 20.14 -24.23 -17.20
C GLN A 130 21.62 -24.34 -16.79
N ARG A 131 22.06 -23.46 -15.91
CA ARG A 131 23.36 -23.61 -15.24
C ARG A 131 23.29 -24.75 -14.23
N PHE A 132 24.25 -25.67 -14.29
CA PHE A 132 24.35 -26.76 -13.33
C PHE A 132 25.81 -26.99 -12.93
N ILE A 133 25.99 -27.54 -11.73
CA ILE A 133 27.28 -28.03 -11.22
C ILE A 133 27.07 -29.44 -10.71
N ILE A 134 28.06 -30.30 -10.92
CA ILE A 134 28.05 -31.65 -10.35
C ILE A 134 28.64 -31.54 -8.94
N VAL A 135 27.80 -31.74 -7.93
CA VAL A 135 28.24 -31.85 -6.54
C VAL A 135 28.50 -33.32 -6.26
N ALA A 136 29.76 -33.70 -6.07
CA ALA A 136 30.10 -35.04 -5.62
C ALA A 136 29.66 -35.20 -4.17
N THR A 137 28.83 -36.20 -3.89
CA THR A 137 28.39 -36.48 -2.53
C THR A 137 29.49 -37.21 -1.75
N PRO A 138 29.69 -36.88 -0.46
CA PRO A 138 30.62 -37.59 0.40
C PRO A 138 30.28 -39.08 0.46
N VAL A 139 31.30 -39.94 0.44
CA VAL A 139 31.12 -41.40 0.54
C VAL A 139 31.11 -41.84 2.00
N GLY A 140 30.21 -42.76 2.35
CA GLY A 140 30.11 -43.30 3.70
C GLY A 140 28.78 -44.01 3.97
N PRO A 141 28.60 -44.57 5.19
CA PRO A 141 27.32 -45.12 5.61
C PRO A 141 26.22 -44.07 5.50
N ASN A 142 25.07 -44.45 4.95
CA ASN A 142 23.91 -43.56 4.79
C ASN A 142 24.19 -42.28 3.99
N SER A 143 25.16 -42.29 3.08
CA SER A 143 25.44 -41.15 2.19
C SER A 143 24.24 -40.80 1.31
N GLU A 144 24.04 -39.50 1.07
CA GLU A 144 22.98 -38.97 0.17
C GLU A 144 23.21 -39.36 -1.31
N GLY A 145 24.39 -39.88 -1.66
CA GLY A 145 24.71 -40.34 -3.01
C GLY A 145 24.26 -41.76 -3.35
N THR A 146 23.84 -42.54 -2.35
CA THR A 146 23.50 -43.96 -2.51
C THR A 146 22.21 -44.30 -1.75
N PRO A 147 21.61 -45.48 -1.98
CA PRO A 147 20.47 -45.92 -1.17
C PRO A 147 20.83 -45.96 0.32
N SER A 148 20.02 -45.26 1.12
CA SER A 148 20.26 -45.04 2.54
C SER A 148 19.02 -45.37 3.36
N SER A 149 19.23 -45.80 4.61
CA SER A 149 18.16 -46.24 5.53
C SER A 149 18.00 -45.34 6.76
N ALA A 150 18.93 -44.39 6.92
CA ALA A 150 18.91 -43.34 7.92
C ALA A 150 19.60 -42.09 7.32
N PRO A 151 19.53 -40.93 7.98
CA PRO A 151 20.33 -39.76 7.60
C PRO A 151 21.85 -40.01 7.64
N ALA A 152 22.59 -39.37 6.75
CA ALA A 152 24.05 -39.32 6.84
C ALA A 152 24.49 -38.73 8.18
N ASN A 153 25.34 -39.45 8.93
CA ASN A 153 25.81 -39.04 10.26
C ASN A 153 27.24 -39.55 10.57
N GLY A 154 28.18 -39.21 9.69
CA GLY A 154 29.59 -39.55 9.82
C GLY A 154 29.96 -40.93 9.25
N PRO A 155 31.11 -41.50 9.62
CA PRO A 155 32.08 -40.97 10.60
C PRO A 155 32.98 -39.84 10.05
N GLY A 156 33.01 -39.63 8.73
CA GLY A 156 33.76 -38.52 8.12
C GLY A 156 33.04 -37.19 8.34
N ILE A 157 33.82 -36.10 8.47
CA ILE A 157 33.30 -34.75 8.77
C ILE A 157 32.30 -34.22 7.73
N ASP A 158 32.40 -34.70 6.49
CA ASP A 158 31.54 -34.26 5.38
C ASP A 158 30.28 -35.11 5.20
N ASN A 159 30.25 -36.37 5.68
CA ASN A 159 29.12 -37.28 5.48
C ASN A 159 28.02 -37.06 6.53
N HIS A 160 27.50 -35.84 6.59
CA HIS A 160 26.43 -35.45 7.50
C HIS A 160 25.31 -34.77 6.72
N LEU A 161 24.06 -35.16 6.99
CA LEU A 161 22.90 -34.52 6.36
C LEU A 161 22.68 -33.13 6.95
N HIS A 162 22.58 -32.12 6.09
CA HIS A 162 22.13 -30.78 6.44
C HIS A 162 20.88 -30.45 5.63
N SER A 163 19.73 -30.46 6.30
CA SER A 163 18.44 -30.20 5.66
C SER A 163 17.54 -29.39 6.57
N ASN A 164 17.03 -28.28 6.05
CA ASN A 164 16.06 -27.45 6.74
C ASN A 164 14.85 -27.18 5.84
N PRO A 165 13.79 -28.02 5.92
CA PRO A 165 12.58 -27.81 5.12
C PRO A 165 11.71 -26.66 5.63
N TYR A 166 11.91 -26.20 6.87
CA TYR A 166 11.09 -25.17 7.52
C TYR A 166 11.95 -24.06 8.16
N PRO A 167 12.75 -23.33 7.36
CA PRO A 167 13.62 -22.28 7.86
C PRO A 167 12.84 -21.13 8.49
N ASN A 168 13.41 -20.50 9.52
CA ASN A 168 12.84 -19.30 10.10
C ASN A 168 12.81 -18.13 9.10
N THR A 169 11.69 -17.40 9.07
CA THR A 169 11.43 -16.28 8.16
C THR A 169 11.10 -14.99 8.90
N ALA A 170 11.48 -14.91 10.18
CA ALA A 170 11.10 -13.88 11.13
C ALA A 170 9.58 -13.76 11.32
N ALA A 171 8.83 -14.84 11.11
CA ALA A 171 7.40 -14.88 11.34
C ALA A 171 7.06 -14.81 12.84
N PRO A 172 5.82 -14.41 13.22
CA PRO A 172 5.41 -14.39 14.62
C PRO A 172 5.60 -15.76 15.29
N GLY A 173 6.26 -15.76 16.46
CA GLY A 173 6.61 -16.99 17.18
C GLY A 173 7.96 -17.60 16.81
N GLN A 174 8.66 -17.07 15.80
CA GLN A 174 10.01 -17.47 15.43
C GLN A 174 11.05 -16.47 15.96
N PRO A 175 12.33 -16.88 16.11
CA PRO A 175 13.44 -15.94 16.17
C PRO A 175 13.37 -14.95 15.00
N ARG A 176 13.75 -13.69 15.25
CA ARG A 176 13.81 -12.66 14.21
C ARG A 176 15.06 -12.86 13.36
N GLU A 177 14.99 -13.82 12.44
CA GLU A 177 16.06 -14.18 11.51
C GLU A 177 15.52 -14.65 10.15
N CYS A 178 16.37 -14.63 9.15
CA CYS A 178 16.10 -15.05 7.78
C CYS A 178 17.03 -16.20 7.44
N GLU A 179 16.63 -17.42 7.77
CA GLU A 179 17.56 -18.53 7.81
C GLU A 179 17.88 -19.07 6.42
N ALA A 180 16.89 -19.21 5.54
CA ALA A 180 17.10 -19.68 4.17
C ALA A 180 18.05 -18.75 3.40
N GLY A 181 19.19 -19.29 2.98
CA GLY A 181 20.25 -18.57 2.26
C GLY A 181 21.28 -17.89 3.17
N ASN A 182 21.06 -17.84 4.48
CA ASN A 182 22.02 -17.34 5.46
C ASN A 182 22.57 -18.45 6.37
N GLN A 183 22.00 -19.67 6.31
CA GLN A 183 22.44 -20.76 7.16
C GLN A 183 23.91 -21.15 6.88
N GLY A 184 24.69 -21.29 7.94
CA GLY A 184 26.04 -21.85 7.86
C GLY A 184 26.03 -23.37 7.67
N TYR A 185 27.09 -23.90 7.08
CA TYR A 185 27.39 -25.33 7.13
C TYR A 185 28.08 -25.66 8.45
N VAL A 186 27.64 -26.71 9.15
CA VAL A 186 28.23 -27.17 10.41
C VAL A 186 28.96 -28.49 10.18
N PRO A 187 30.29 -28.49 9.97
CA PRO A 187 31.04 -29.70 9.66
C PRO A 187 30.95 -30.74 10.79
N GLY A 188 30.82 -32.01 10.43
CA GLY A 188 30.81 -33.13 11.39
C GLY A 188 29.51 -33.29 12.19
N GLN A 189 28.45 -32.57 11.81
CA GLN A 189 27.17 -32.60 12.53
C GLN A 189 25.99 -32.75 11.58
N THR A 190 25.19 -33.79 11.81
CA THR A 190 23.89 -33.95 11.13
C THR A 190 22.91 -32.93 11.68
N THR A 191 22.37 -32.09 10.79
CA THR A 191 21.45 -31.02 11.14
C THR A 191 20.16 -31.15 10.34
N ILE A 192 19.06 -31.39 11.06
CA ILE A 192 17.71 -31.46 10.49
C ILE A 192 16.87 -30.37 11.14
N GLY A 193 16.45 -29.39 10.34
CA GLY A 193 15.74 -28.19 10.80
C GLY A 193 16.67 -27.00 11.01
N ASN A 194 16.24 -26.09 11.89
CA ASN A 194 16.93 -24.82 12.09
C ASN A 194 18.27 -25.00 12.81
N ILE A 195 19.31 -24.32 12.33
CA ILE A 195 20.65 -24.38 12.93
C ILE A 195 20.74 -23.50 14.19
N PRO A 196 21.58 -23.84 15.17
CA PRO A 196 21.77 -23.01 16.36
C PRO A 196 22.29 -21.60 16.02
N GLY A 197 21.89 -20.63 16.83
CA GLY A 197 22.28 -19.22 16.68
C GLY A 197 21.31 -18.42 15.81
N ASN A 198 21.53 -17.11 15.73
CA ASN A 198 20.73 -16.22 14.88
C ASN A 198 21.48 -15.97 13.56
N GLN A 199 20.86 -16.33 12.42
CA GLN A 199 21.46 -16.20 11.08
C GLN A 199 21.36 -14.78 10.49
N GLY A 200 20.84 -13.84 11.27
CA GLY A 200 20.60 -12.46 10.88
C GLY A 200 19.39 -12.30 9.98
N THR A 201 18.99 -11.06 9.75
CA THR A 201 17.84 -10.71 8.87
C THR A 201 18.27 -10.19 7.51
N VAL A 202 19.57 -10.07 7.28
CA VAL A 202 20.09 -9.48 6.06
C VAL A 202 20.48 -10.59 5.11
N THR A 203 19.84 -10.63 3.95
CA THR A 203 20.12 -11.60 2.89
C THR A 203 20.89 -10.95 1.75
N SER A 204 21.48 -11.78 0.89
CA SER A 204 22.29 -11.34 -0.25
C SER A 204 21.60 -10.27 -1.11
N GLY A 205 22.28 -9.16 -1.39
CA GLY A 205 21.76 -8.08 -2.22
C GLY A 205 20.90 -7.03 -1.50
N GLN A 206 20.66 -7.17 -0.19
CA GLN A 206 20.07 -6.11 0.64
C GLN A 206 21.14 -5.13 1.15
N SER A 207 20.78 -3.85 1.31
CA SER A 207 21.66 -2.85 1.91
C SER A 207 22.04 -3.25 3.34
N GLY A 208 23.34 -3.31 3.64
CA GLY A 208 23.86 -3.82 4.91
C GLY A 208 24.19 -5.33 4.89
N ALA A 209 24.03 -6.02 3.75
CA ALA A 209 24.53 -7.38 3.59
C ALA A 209 26.04 -7.36 3.71
N THR A 210 26.55 -7.77 4.88
CA THR A 210 27.98 -8.00 5.02
C THR A 210 28.28 -9.28 4.25
N THR A 211 29.20 -9.20 3.29
CA THR A 211 29.75 -10.36 2.57
C THR A 211 30.52 -11.23 3.57
N ALA A 212 29.82 -11.96 4.42
CA ALA A 212 30.44 -12.84 5.39
C ALA A 212 30.59 -14.23 4.75
N ALA A 213 31.86 -14.61 4.58
CA ALA A 213 32.38 -15.92 4.20
C ALA A 213 32.21 -16.37 2.73
N THR A 214 32.91 -15.69 1.82
CA THR A 214 33.66 -16.44 0.79
C THR A 214 34.78 -17.21 1.49
N GLY A 215 34.43 -18.35 2.09
CA GLY A 215 35.38 -19.41 2.39
C GLY A 215 35.71 -20.11 1.09
N GLU A 216 36.58 -19.49 0.30
CA GLU A 216 37.24 -20.13 -0.84
C GLU A 216 38.08 -21.29 -0.29
N VAL A 217 37.49 -22.49 -0.24
CA VAL A 217 38.27 -23.72 -0.18
C VAL A 217 38.70 -23.99 -1.61
N THR A 218 39.86 -23.47 -1.96
CA THR A 218 40.63 -23.91 -3.13
C THR A 218 41.03 -25.38 -2.91
N PRO A 219 41.05 -26.21 -3.97
CA PRO A 219 41.47 -27.62 -3.87
C PRO A 219 42.92 -27.79 -3.42
#